data_AF-A0A9P6ZS68-F1
#
_entry.id   AF-A0A9P6ZS68-F1
#
_cell.length_a   1.000
_cell.length_b   1.000
_cell.length_c   1.000
_cell.angle_alpha   90.00
_cell.angle_beta   90.00
_cell.angle_gamma   90.00
#
_symmetry.space_group_name_H-M   'P 1'
#
loop_
_entity.id
_entity.type
_entity.pdbx_description
1 polymer ?
#
loop_
_entity_poly.entity_id
_entity_poly.type
_entity_poly.pdbx_seq_one_letter_code
_entity_poly.pdbx_strand_id
1 'polypeptide(L)'
;MPPTDEGVVSAVCDAYSSIAREGAHTTYAEAVAEAFGYTTEQLRSIPAESHMGLGCGNPVAVASIKEGETVLDLGSGAGIDVLLAAQKVGPKGQAIGLDMSTDMVNRARKNAFKQGYRPPQVVFIQTKLTESLPVATASVNCIVSNCVINLLPDAGKAALLKECYRILKPGGRLVVNDIIAKKLLPDTIRSDLSAYIGCISGALQLEQYRSLLNHAGFTDALFVDTGGDLEVYKFAEPTSGGAPSPSTKCCAATTSPLPQTTIGNLNEWAASYQIYAKKLSSDNGAADKSPPALDRWWDAYPKDHLTSGEVASLLRDPNRSDYAIIDVRENDRVGGHVLGSVQWRADSFAGSLDRFYDEYGKTKQVIFYCGSSKGRGSRCAAWYQDYLNGKGNTESKACVLEGGYHGWRYPDLVDGASSL
;
A
#
# COMPACT_ATOMS: atom_id res chain seq x y z
N MET A 1 8.62 -14.08 20.96
CA MET A 1 9.10 -13.23 19.83
C MET A 1 10.14 -13.97 18.99
N PRO A 2 10.14 -13.81 17.64
CA PRO A 2 11.23 -14.25 16.78
C PRO A 2 12.59 -13.69 17.21
N PRO A 3 13.71 -14.42 16.99
CA PRO A 3 15.03 -14.01 17.49
C PRO A 3 15.73 -12.95 16.62
N THR A 4 15.22 -12.67 15.42
CA THR A 4 15.82 -11.72 14.47
C THR A 4 14.80 -10.68 14.02
N ASP A 5 15.29 -9.47 13.71
CA ASP A 5 14.50 -8.38 13.14
C ASP A 5 13.73 -8.81 11.90
N GLU A 6 14.38 -9.55 10.99
CA GLU A 6 13.73 -10.08 9.79
C GLU A 6 12.64 -11.11 10.12
N GLY A 7 12.86 -11.96 11.13
CA GLY A 7 11.86 -12.90 11.61
C GLY A 7 10.63 -12.19 12.20
N VAL A 8 10.84 -11.06 12.90
CA VAL A 8 9.74 -10.22 13.41
C VAL A 8 8.95 -9.60 12.26
N VAL A 9 9.63 -9.00 11.28
CA VAL A 9 8.98 -8.40 10.10
C VAL A 9 8.19 -9.45 9.32
N SER A 10 8.75 -10.65 9.13
CA SER A 10 8.04 -11.75 8.47
C SER A 10 6.79 -12.17 9.25
N ALA A 11 6.89 -12.34 10.57
CA ALA A 11 5.76 -12.75 11.40
C ALA A 11 4.61 -11.72 11.37
N VAL A 12 4.94 -10.42 11.39
CA VAL A 12 3.94 -9.36 11.19
C VAL A 12 3.32 -9.45 9.80
N CYS A 13 4.14 -9.55 8.75
CA CYS A 13 3.65 -9.67 7.38
C CYS A 13 2.70 -10.87 7.22
N ASP A 14 3.05 -12.02 7.77
CA ASP A 14 2.27 -13.25 7.67
C ASP A 14 0.92 -13.12 8.39
N ALA A 15 0.90 -12.54 9.59
CA ALA A 15 -0.32 -12.31 10.35
C ALA A 15 -1.30 -11.38 9.60
N TYR A 16 -0.80 -10.24 9.11
CA TYR A 16 -1.61 -9.28 8.34
C TYR A 16 -2.06 -9.88 7.00
N SER A 17 -1.22 -10.69 6.35
CA SER A 17 -1.59 -11.41 5.13
C SER A 17 -2.65 -12.48 5.37
N SER A 18 -2.66 -13.14 6.55
CA SER A 18 -3.75 -14.05 6.93
C SER A 18 -5.07 -13.31 7.03
N ILE A 19 -5.10 -12.19 7.74
CA ILE A 19 -6.30 -11.35 7.91
C ILE A 19 -6.81 -10.85 6.54
N ALA A 20 -5.90 -10.45 5.65
CA ALA A 20 -6.27 -10.03 4.30
C ALA A 20 -6.96 -11.12 3.48
N ARG A 21 -6.53 -12.39 3.65
CA ARG A 21 -7.10 -13.56 2.97
C ARG A 21 -8.42 -14.02 3.59
N GLU A 22 -8.53 -13.99 4.91
CA GLU A 22 -9.75 -14.34 5.65
C GLU A 22 -10.87 -13.31 5.44
N GLY A 23 -10.50 -12.04 5.28
CA GLY A 23 -11.42 -10.94 5.05
C GLY A 23 -11.79 -10.18 6.34
N ALA A 24 -12.51 -9.06 6.17
CA ALA A 24 -12.86 -8.20 7.29
C ALA A 24 -14.04 -8.77 8.09
N HIS A 25 -13.88 -8.90 9.40
CA HIS A 25 -14.99 -9.06 10.33
C HIS A 25 -15.69 -7.70 10.49
N THR A 26 -16.70 -7.42 9.66
CA THR A 26 -17.27 -6.07 9.50
C THR A 26 -17.70 -5.43 10.82
N THR A 27 -18.42 -6.13 11.69
CA THR A 27 -18.86 -5.59 12.98
C THR A 27 -17.69 -5.19 13.89
N TYR A 28 -16.63 -6.01 13.94
CA TYR A 28 -15.42 -5.68 14.69
C TYR A 28 -14.68 -4.50 14.06
N ALA A 29 -14.49 -4.54 12.74
CA ALA A 29 -13.75 -3.52 12.01
C ALA A 29 -14.44 -2.15 12.04
N GLU A 30 -15.78 -2.11 12.08
CA GLU A 30 -16.57 -0.89 12.28
C GLU A 30 -16.41 -0.37 13.71
N ALA A 31 -16.60 -1.22 14.73
CA ALA A 31 -16.48 -0.82 16.13
C ALA A 31 -15.09 -0.22 16.44
N VAL A 32 -14.02 -0.86 15.96
CA VAL A 32 -12.65 -0.34 16.12
C VAL A 32 -12.50 1.00 15.38
N ALA A 33 -12.96 1.10 14.13
CA ALA A 33 -12.82 2.33 13.36
C ALA A 33 -13.57 3.51 14.01
N GLU A 34 -14.80 3.29 14.48
CA GLU A 34 -15.58 4.32 15.17
C GLU A 34 -14.92 4.75 16.49
N ALA A 35 -14.42 3.79 17.29
CA ALA A 35 -13.69 4.08 18.53
C ALA A 35 -12.45 4.97 18.31
N PHE A 36 -11.86 4.91 17.12
CA PHE A 36 -10.66 5.66 16.74
C PHE A 36 -10.94 6.86 15.81
N GLY A 37 -12.20 7.29 15.72
CA GLY A 37 -12.58 8.57 15.14
C GLY A 37 -12.85 8.53 13.63
N TYR A 38 -13.07 7.37 13.03
CA TYR A 38 -13.71 7.29 11.72
C TYR A 38 -15.22 7.51 11.87
N THR A 39 -15.75 8.44 11.11
CA THR A 39 -17.19 8.70 11.09
C THR A 39 -17.91 7.65 10.26
N THR A 40 -19.19 7.39 10.59
CA THR A 40 -20.04 6.50 9.80
C THR A 40 -20.15 6.95 8.33
N GLU A 41 -20.10 8.26 8.06
CA GLU A 41 -20.07 8.81 6.69
C GLU A 41 -18.79 8.40 5.95
N GLN A 42 -17.63 8.53 6.58
CA GLN A 42 -16.35 8.08 6.01
C GLN A 42 -16.38 6.58 5.71
N LEU A 43 -16.84 5.75 6.65
CA LEU A 43 -16.89 4.29 6.46
C LEU A 43 -17.84 3.89 5.32
N ARG A 44 -18.98 4.57 5.18
CA ARG A 44 -19.92 4.35 4.06
C ARG A 44 -19.39 4.85 2.72
N SER A 45 -18.45 5.80 2.72
CA SER A 45 -17.89 6.39 1.50
C SER A 45 -16.83 5.51 0.82
N ILE A 46 -16.38 4.43 1.48
CA ILE A 46 -15.34 3.50 1.02
C ILE A 46 -15.86 2.05 1.03
N PRO A 47 -15.24 1.10 0.31
CA PRO A 47 -15.66 -0.30 0.39
C PRO A 47 -15.44 -0.82 1.81
N ALA A 48 -16.40 -1.56 2.37
CA ALA A 48 -16.27 -2.16 3.71
C ALA A 48 -15.02 -3.04 3.83
N GLU A 49 -14.55 -3.62 2.72
CA GLU A 49 -13.32 -4.40 2.66
C GLU A 49 -12.04 -3.56 2.74
N SER A 50 -12.11 -2.24 2.86
CA SER A 50 -10.92 -1.38 3.00
C SER A 50 -10.47 -1.19 4.45
N HIS A 51 -11.36 -1.42 5.42
CA HIS A 51 -11.04 -1.31 6.83
C HIS A 51 -11.11 -2.69 7.51
N MET A 52 -10.05 -3.05 8.21
CA MET A 52 -9.91 -4.37 8.85
C MET A 52 -9.91 -4.31 10.38
N GLY A 53 -10.11 -3.12 10.97
CA GLY A 53 -10.05 -2.93 12.41
C GLY A 53 -8.65 -3.07 13.00
N LEU A 54 -7.62 -2.68 12.25
CA LEU A 54 -6.21 -2.85 12.64
C LEU A 54 -5.53 -1.53 13.05
N GLY A 55 -6.21 -0.40 12.87
CA GLY A 55 -5.68 0.93 13.20
C GLY A 55 -5.95 1.35 14.65
N CYS A 56 -5.36 2.48 15.04
CA CYS A 56 -5.48 3.09 16.36
C CYS A 56 -5.78 4.59 16.31
N GLY A 57 -6.24 5.09 15.16
CA GLY A 57 -6.64 6.48 14.96
C GLY A 57 -7.17 6.74 13.55
N ASN A 58 -7.48 8.00 13.26
CA ASN A 58 -7.87 8.48 11.94
C ASN A 58 -6.94 9.63 11.50
N PRO A 59 -5.73 9.34 10.96
CA PRO A 59 -4.75 10.37 10.65
C PRO A 59 -5.25 11.28 9.52
N VAL A 60 -6.09 10.78 8.62
CA VAL A 60 -6.66 11.52 7.49
C VAL A 60 -7.60 12.64 7.94
N ALA A 61 -8.32 12.46 9.06
CA ALA A 61 -9.21 13.49 9.60
C ALA A 61 -8.45 14.75 10.03
N VAL A 62 -7.23 14.58 10.54
CA VAL A 62 -6.43 15.64 11.16
C VAL A 62 -5.24 16.08 10.32
N ALA A 63 -4.92 15.33 9.26
CA ALA A 63 -3.84 15.65 8.34
C ALA A 63 -4.05 16.93 7.52
N SER A 64 -5.21 17.60 7.59
CA SER A 64 -5.46 18.85 6.86
C SER A 64 -5.15 18.77 5.36
N ILE A 65 -5.44 17.61 4.75
CA ILE A 65 -5.18 17.29 3.34
C ILE A 65 -5.93 18.28 2.44
N LYS A 66 -5.23 18.79 1.42
CA LYS A 66 -5.75 19.77 0.45
C LYS A 66 -5.87 19.17 -0.94
N GLU A 67 -6.77 19.72 -1.74
CA GLU A 67 -6.91 19.37 -3.14
C GLU A 67 -5.57 19.56 -3.88
N GLY A 68 -5.21 18.61 -4.74
CA GLY A 68 -3.98 18.65 -5.52
C GLY A 68 -2.72 18.20 -4.76
N GLU A 69 -2.80 17.90 -3.46
CA GLU A 69 -1.66 17.36 -2.72
C GLU A 69 -1.32 15.91 -3.12
N THR A 70 -0.05 15.55 -3.01
CA THR A 70 0.40 14.15 -2.97
C THR A 70 0.44 13.69 -1.51
N VAL A 71 -0.40 12.72 -1.17
CA VAL A 71 -0.48 12.09 0.15
C VAL A 71 0.10 10.68 0.07
N LEU A 72 0.92 10.30 1.04
CA LEU A 72 1.46 8.96 1.17
C LEU A 72 1.05 8.35 2.50
N ASP A 73 0.57 7.11 2.46
CA ASP A 73 0.19 6.31 3.62
C ASP A 73 1.18 5.16 3.83
N LEU A 74 1.72 5.06 5.04
CA LEU A 74 2.69 4.04 5.44
C LEU A 74 1.97 2.89 6.14
N GLY A 75 2.08 1.69 5.57
CA GLY A 75 1.37 0.49 6.02
C GLY A 75 -0.12 0.58 5.70
N SER A 76 -0.42 0.86 4.43
CA SER A 76 -1.78 1.23 3.99
C SER A 76 -2.84 0.13 4.14
N GLY A 77 -2.43 -1.11 4.42
CA GLY A 77 -3.32 -2.25 4.57
C GLY A 77 -4.22 -2.42 3.35
N ALA A 78 -5.52 -2.56 3.59
CA ALA A 78 -6.54 -2.65 2.53
C ALA A 78 -7.05 -1.29 2.03
N GLY A 79 -6.40 -0.19 2.43
CA GLY A 79 -6.50 1.11 1.79
C GLY A 79 -7.48 2.11 2.39
N ILE A 80 -7.99 1.92 3.62
CA ILE A 80 -8.92 2.88 4.26
C ILE A 80 -8.41 4.32 4.18
N ASP A 81 -7.20 4.58 4.68
CA ASP A 81 -6.66 5.94 4.78
C ASP A 81 -6.30 6.50 3.39
N VAL A 82 -5.77 5.68 2.48
CA VAL A 82 -5.51 6.06 1.09
C VAL A 82 -6.79 6.45 0.35
N LEU A 83 -7.88 5.69 0.51
CA LEU A 83 -9.14 5.96 -0.18
C LEU A 83 -9.81 7.23 0.36
N LEU A 84 -9.76 7.45 1.66
CA LEU A 84 -10.25 8.69 2.28
C LEU A 84 -9.37 9.89 1.88
N ALA A 85 -8.05 9.71 1.79
CA ALA A 85 -7.14 10.74 1.28
C ALA A 85 -7.42 11.04 -0.21
N ALA A 86 -7.69 10.03 -1.04
CA ALA A 86 -8.01 10.18 -2.45
C ALA A 86 -9.23 11.09 -2.68
N GLN A 87 -10.26 10.97 -1.85
CA GLN A 87 -11.43 11.85 -1.89
C GLN A 87 -11.05 13.31 -1.59
N LYS A 88 -10.16 13.55 -0.61
CA LYS A 88 -9.74 14.90 -0.19
C LYS A 88 -8.79 15.58 -1.18
N VAL A 89 -7.86 14.83 -1.77
CA VAL A 89 -6.89 15.39 -2.74
C VAL A 89 -7.54 15.64 -4.11
N GLY A 90 -8.66 15.00 -4.40
CA GLY A 90 -9.44 15.21 -5.62
C GLY A 90 -8.72 14.71 -6.90
N PRO A 91 -9.27 15.05 -8.09
CA PRO A 91 -8.79 14.52 -9.38
C PRO A 91 -7.40 15.02 -9.78
N LYS A 92 -6.92 16.12 -9.19
CA LYS A 92 -5.61 16.71 -9.46
C LYS A 92 -4.52 16.26 -8.50
N GLY A 93 -4.90 15.63 -7.39
CA GLY A 93 -3.96 15.15 -6.38
C GLY A 93 -3.67 13.66 -6.52
N GLN A 94 -2.90 13.15 -5.58
CA GLN A 94 -2.46 11.75 -5.58
C GLN A 94 -2.51 11.17 -4.17
N ALA A 95 -2.98 9.94 -4.05
CA ALA A 95 -2.93 9.15 -2.82
C ALA A 95 -2.13 7.87 -3.07
N ILE A 96 -1.07 7.65 -2.29
CA ILE A 96 -0.13 6.54 -2.46
C ILE A 96 -0.14 5.71 -1.18
N GLY A 97 -0.42 4.42 -1.26
CA GLY A 97 -0.27 3.48 -0.16
C GLY A 97 0.99 2.63 -0.33
N LEU A 98 1.81 2.54 0.72
CA LEU A 98 2.92 1.59 0.82
C LEU A 98 2.55 0.50 1.81
N ASP A 99 2.74 -0.77 1.45
CA ASP A 99 2.54 -1.89 2.38
C ASP A 99 3.47 -3.06 2.03
N MET A 100 3.88 -3.86 3.02
CA MET A 100 4.76 -5.00 2.78
C MET A 100 4.03 -6.25 2.29
N SER A 101 2.75 -6.40 2.68
CA SER A 101 1.94 -7.58 2.38
C SER A 101 1.37 -7.50 0.96
N THR A 102 1.72 -8.47 0.11
CA THR A 102 1.12 -8.60 -1.22
C THR A 102 -0.40 -8.77 -1.14
N ASP A 103 -0.91 -9.52 -0.16
CA ASP A 103 -2.35 -9.75 0.03
C ASP A 103 -3.09 -8.45 0.38
N MET A 104 -2.55 -7.63 1.29
CA MET A 104 -3.10 -6.31 1.65
C MET A 104 -3.12 -5.38 0.44
N VAL A 105 -1.98 -5.26 -0.25
CA VAL A 105 -1.85 -4.43 -1.45
C VAL A 105 -2.85 -4.85 -2.52
N ASN A 106 -2.99 -6.16 -2.80
CA ASN A 106 -3.95 -6.66 -3.76
C ASN A 106 -5.40 -6.31 -3.37
N ARG A 107 -5.73 -6.39 -2.07
CA ARG A 107 -7.06 -6.00 -1.59
C ARG A 107 -7.30 -4.50 -1.73
N ALA A 108 -6.31 -3.68 -1.37
CA ALA A 108 -6.38 -2.23 -1.51
C ALA A 108 -6.59 -1.79 -2.96
N ARG A 109 -5.86 -2.42 -3.89
CA ARG A 109 -6.04 -2.22 -5.34
C ARG A 109 -7.44 -2.60 -5.80
N LYS A 110 -7.98 -3.74 -5.35
CA LYS A 110 -9.39 -4.14 -5.63
C LYS A 110 -10.39 -3.13 -5.08
N ASN A 111 -10.17 -2.62 -3.87
CA ASN A 111 -11.04 -1.64 -3.24
C ASN A 111 -11.03 -0.29 -3.99
N ALA A 112 -9.84 0.22 -4.34
CA ALA A 112 -9.73 1.38 -5.21
C ALA A 112 -10.40 1.15 -6.57
N PHE A 113 -10.25 -0.05 -7.15
CA PHE A 113 -10.87 -0.38 -8.41
C PHE A 113 -12.40 -0.26 -8.37
N LYS A 114 -13.03 -0.81 -7.32
CA LYS A 114 -14.48 -0.72 -7.06
C LYS A 114 -14.97 0.72 -6.95
N GLN A 115 -14.15 1.64 -6.48
CA GLN A 115 -14.47 3.06 -6.36
C GLN A 115 -14.19 3.88 -7.62
N GLY A 116 -13.76 3.24 -8.71
CA GLY A 116 -13.37 3.94 -9.93
C GLY A 116 -11.99 4.61 -9.86
N TYR A 117 -11.26 4.47 -8.75
CA TYR A 117 -9.90 4.99 -8.64
C TYR A 117 -8.92 4.14 -9.44
N ARG A 118 -8.01 4.81 -10.14
CA ARG A 118 -6.96 4.16 -10.92
C ARG A 118 -5.65 4.92 -10.72
N PRO A 119 -4.51 4.26 -10.95
CA PRO A 119 -3.25 4.96 -11.10
C PRO A 119 -3.27 5.94 -12.30
N PRO A 120 -2.53 7.06 -12.23
CA PRO A 120 -1.59 7.43 -11.18
C PRO A 120 -2.24 8.10 -9.96
N GLN A 121 -3.54 8.42 -10.00
CA GLN A 121 -4.23 9.17 -8.93
C GLN A 121 -4.22 8.39 -7.61
N VAL A 122 -4.57 7.11 -7.65
CA VAL A 122 -4.51 6.23 -6.47
C VAL A 122 -3.62 5.04 -6.80
N VAL A 123 -2.61 4.83 -5.96
CA VAL A 123 -1.57 3.84 -6.18
C VAL A 123 -1.33 3.09 -4.89
N PHE A 124 -1.15 1.77 -4.98
CA PHE A 124 -0.63 0.95 -3.88
C PHE A 124 0.65 0.26 -4.36
N ILE A 125 1.71 0.30 -3.56
CA ILE A 125 3.02 -0.24 -3.87
C ILE A 125 3.41 -1.24 -2.79
N GLN A 126 3.79 -2.45 -3.22
CA GLN A 126 4.36 -3.42 -2.30
C GLN A 126 5.81 -3.05 -2.00
N THR A 127 6.15 -2.81 -0.74
CA THR A 127 7.52 -2.50 -0.32
C THR A 127 7.70 -2.75 1.18
N LYS A 128 8.91 -3.15 1.60
CA LYS A 128 9.25 -3.25 3.01
C LYS A 128 9.58 -1.87 3.56
N LEU A 129 8.89 -1.45 4.61
CA LEU A 129 9.13 -0.15 5.26
C LEU A 129 10.44 -0.08 6.07
N THR A 130 11.14 -1.21 6.21
CA THR A 130 12.50 -1.29 6.78
C THR A 130 13.60 -1.00 5.76
N GLU A 131 13.26 -0.90 4.48
CA GLU A 131 14.19 -0.59 3.39
C GLU A 131 14.03 0.86 2.92
N SER A 132 14.88 1.31 1.99
CA SER A 132 14.69 2.62 1.35
C SER A 132 13.36 2.67 0.61
N LEU A 133 12.56 3.69 0.88
CA LEU A 133 11.25 3.82 0.27
C LEU A 133 11.41 4.15 -1.22
N PRO A 134 10.64 3.50 -2.09
CA PRO A 134 10.78 3.63 -3.53
C PRO A 134 10.08 4.90 -4.06
N VAL A 135 10.34 6.03 -3.38
CA VAL A 135 9.67 7.33 -3.55
C VAL A 135 10.73 8.42 -3.66
N ALA A 136 10.52 9.35 -4.59
CA ALA A 136 11.47 10.42 -4.86
C ALA A 136 11.62 11.36 -3.65
N THR A 137 12.84 11.86 -3.46
CA THR A 137 13.14 12.90 -2.47
C THR A 137 12.28 14.13 -2.72
N ALA A 138 11.76 14.75 -1.66
CA ALA A 138 10.95 15.97 -1.73
C ALA A 138 9.77 15.91 -2.73
N SER A 139 9.06 14.79 -2.80
CA SER A 139 7.95 14.57 -3.73
C SER A 139 6.56 14.55 -3.07
N VAL A 140 6.48 14.28 -1.76
CA VAL A 140 5.23 14.11 -1.02
C VAL A 140 4.88 15.36 -0.21
N ASN A 141 3.60 15.76 -0.19
CA ASN A 141 3.12 16.90 0.60
C ASN A 141 2.76 16.50 2.04
N CYS A 142 2.12 15.34 2.20
CA CYS A 142 1.66 14.82 3.49
C CYS A 142 1.93 13.32 3.58
N ILE A 143 2.55 12.89 4.68
CA ILE A 143 2.63 11.47 5.03
C ILE A 143 1.64 11.22 6.16
N VAL A 144 0.85 10.16 6.03
CA VAL A 144 0.02 9.61 7.09
C VAL A 144 0.50 8.21 7.46
N SER A 145 0.25 7.80 8.70
CA SER A 145 0.49 6.42 9.14
C SER A 145 -0.40 6.09 10.33
N ASN A 146 -0.86 4.85 10.41
CA ASN A 146 -1.78 4.39 11.44
C ASN A 146 -1.33 3.04 12.01
N CYS A 147 -0.73 3.04 13.21
CA CYS A 147 -0.27 1.85 13.92
C CYS A 147 0.73 0.98 13.14
N VAL A 148 1.80 1.60 12.61
CA VAL A 148 2.78 0.89 11.76
C VAL A 148 4.20 0.99 12.29
N ILE A 149 4.61 2.14 12.84
CA ILE A 149 6.00 2.34 13.29
C ILE A 149 6.34 1.37 14.44
N ASN A 150 5.40 1.10 15.34
CA ASN A 150 5.58 0.11 16.41
C ASN A 150 5.80 -1.33 15.93
N LEU A 151 5.39 -1.66 14.70
CA LEU A 151 5.58 -2.99 14.10
C LEU A 151 6.98 -3.20 13.52
N LEU A 152 7.80 -2.14 13.48
CA LEU A 152 9.16 -2.22 12.98
C LEU A 152 10.15 -2.56 14.10
N PRO A 153 11.22 -3.32 13.77
CA PRO A 153 12.40 -3.39 14.62
C PRO A 153 12.99 -2.00 14.89
N ASP A 154 13.72 -1.82 15.99
CA ASP A 154 14.18 -0.49 16.42
C ASP A 154 15.02 0.25 15.36
N ALA A 155 15.90 -0.47 14.66
CA ALA A 155 16.64 0.09 13.53
C ALA A 155 15.71 0.52 12.38
N GLY A 156 14.66 -0.25 12.13
CA GLY A 156 13.63 0.04 11.13
C GLY A 156 12.81 1.29 11.48
N LYS A 157 12.45 1.49 12.76
CA LYS A 157 11.76 2.71 13.22
C LYS A 157 12.55 3.97 12.87
N ALA A 158 13.84 3.97 13.20
CA ALA A 158 14.73 5.10 12.93
C ALA A 158 14.96 5.32 11.42
N ALA A 159 15.14 4.24 10.65
CA ALA A 159 15.33 4.31 9.20
C ALA A 159 14.08 4.86 8.50
N LEU A 160 12.89 4.37 8.85
CA LEU A 160 11.63 4.82 8.25
C LEU A 160 11.39 6.31 8.49
N LEU A 161 11.63 6.81 9.71
CA LEU A 161 11.43 8.24 10.00
C LEU A 161 12.40 9.13 9.22
N LYS A 162 13.63 8.68 8.96
CA LYS A 162 14.57 9.38 8.06
C LYS A 162 14.07 9.39 6.62
N GLU A 163 13.52 8.28 6.13
CA GLU A 163 12.92 8.21 4.80
C GLU A 163 11.68 9.11 4.69
N CYS A 164 10.84 9.19 5.73
CA CYS A 164 9.73 10.15 5.79
C CYS A 164 10.23 11.58 5.62
N TYR A 165 11.32 11.94 6.32
CA TYR A 165 11.93 13.26 6.19
C TYR A 165 12.47 13.51 4.78
N ARG A 166 13.12 12.51 4.18
CA ARG A 166 13.68 12.60 2.82
C ARG A 166 12.60 12.86 1.77
N ILE A 167 11.52 12.09 1.78
CA ILE A 167 10.50 12.14 0.72
C ILE A 167 9.53 13.32 0.86
N LEU A 168 9.40 13.90 2.06
CA LEU A 168 8.61 15.11 2.26
C LEU A 168 9.23 16.31 1.54
N LYS A 169 8.38 17.04 0.81
CA LYS A 169 8.66 18.40 0.33
C LYS A 169 9.01 19.31 1.51
N PRO A 170 9.87 20.33 1.32
CA PRO A 170 9.99 21.41 2.28
C PRO A 170 8.60 22.01 2.59
N GLY A 171 8.28 22.17 3.88
CA GLY A 171 6.94 22.58 4.33
C GLY A 171 5.90 21.45 4.41
N GLY A 172 6.23 20.25 3.94
CA GLY A 172 5.42 19.05 4.07
C GLY A 172 5.32 18.55 5.52
N ARG A 173 4.39 17.63 5.77
CA ARG A 173 4.03 17.20 7.14
C ARG A 173 3.87 15.69 7.25
N LEU A 174 4.19 15.18 8.43
CA LEU A 174 4.00 13.81 8.87
C LEU A 174 2.93 13.80 9.96
N VAL A 175 1.90 12.98 9.79
CA VAL A 175 0.79 12.83 10.74
C VAL A 175 0.60 11.36 11.05
N VAL A 176 0.93 10.97 12.27
CA VAL A 176 0.94 9.57 12.69
C VAL A 176 -0.09 9.38 13.80
N ASN A 177 -0.89 8.33 13.65
CA ASN A 177 -1.59 7.72 14.77
C ASN A 177 -0.83 6.48 15.20
N ASP A 178 -0.38 6.43 16.46
CA ASP A 178 0.37 5.30 16.98
C ASP A 178 0.08 5.07 18.45
N ILE A 179 0.45 3.90 18.96
CA ILE A 179 0.36 3.59 20.38
C ILE A 179 1.66 4.00 21.09
N ILE A 180 1.55 4.74 22.17
CA ILE A 180 2.70 5.14 23.01
C ILE A 180 2.60 4.47 24.37
N ALA A 181 3.71 3.88 24.81
CA ALA A 181 3.82 3.27 26.14
C ALA A 181 3.88 4.36 27.22
N LYS A 182 2.97 4.31 28.20
CA LYS A 182 2.91 5.23 29.34
C LYS A 182 4.04 4.97 30.35
N LYS A 183 4.49 3.71 30.43
CA LYS A 183 5.52 3.21 31.34
C LYS A 183 6.28 2.08 30.66
N LEU A 184 7.38 1.63 31.30
CA LEU A 184 8.12 0.48 30.83
C LEU A 184 7.19 -0.74 30.79
N LEU A 185 7.05 -1.35 29.61
CA LEU A 185 6.28 -2.58 29.44
C LEU A 185 7.01 -3.74 30.13
N PRO A 186 6.33 -4.58 30.93
CA PRO A 186 6.92 -5.75 31.55
C PRO A 186 7.32 -6.79 30.49
N ASP A 187 8.28 -7.65 30.82
CA ASP A 187 8.84 -8.63 29.87
C ASP A 187 7.79 -9.61 29.35
N THR A 188 6.75 -9.87 30.14
CA THR A 188 5.57 -10.66 29.73
C THR A 188 4.84 -10.04 28.54
N ILE A 189 4.83 -8.71 28.40
CA ILE A 189 4.26 -7.97 27.27
C ILE A 189 5.27 -7.87 26.13
N ARG A 190 6.51 -7.51 26.45
CA ARG A 190 7.56 -7.29 25.44
C ARG A 190 7.91 -8.53 24.63
N SER A 191 7.81 -9.71 25.23
CA SER A 191 8.14 -10.98 24.58
C SER A 191 6.94 -11.66 23.88
N ASP A 192 5.74 -11.09 24.02
CA ASP A 192 4.50 -11.59 23.44
C ASP A 192 4.34 -11.13 21.98
N LEU A 193 4.27 -12.11 21.07
CA LEU A 193 4.15 -11.86 19.63
C LEU A 193 2.76 -11.32 19.26
N SER A 194 1.71 -11.76 19.93
CA SER A 194 0.34 -11.27 19.72
C SER A 194 0.24 -9.79 20.06
N ALA A 195 0.82 -9.39 21.20
CA ALA A 195 0.92 -8.00 21.61
C ALA A 195 1.79 -7.18 20.66
N TYR A 196 2.80 -7.78 20.03
CA TYR A 196 3.62 -7.11 19.02
C TYR A 196 2.84 -6.86 17.73
N ILE A 197 2.14 -7.86 17.20
CA ILE A 197 1.28 -7.73 16.00
C ILE A 197 0.16 -6.70 16.24
N GLY A 198 -0.34 -6.60 17.47
CA GLY A 198 -1.29 -5.57 17.91
C GLY A 198 -0.69 -4.20 18.26
N CYS A 199 0.56 -3.92 17.88
CA CYS A 199 1.26 -2.64 18.09
C CYS A 199 1.51 -2.23 19.56
N ILE A 200 1.32 -3.12 20.52
CA ILE A 200 1.51 -2.86 21.96
C ILE A 200 2.95 -3.12 22.38
N SER A 201 3.48 -4.32 22.11
CA SER A 201 4.81 -4.73 22.59
C SER A 201 5.93 -3.86 22.02
N GLY A 202 5.78 -3.43 20.77
CA GLY A 202 6.72 -2.55 20.08
C GLY A 202 6.57 -1.06 20.41
N ALA A 203 5.61 -0.68 21.27
CA ALA A 203 5.32 0.71 21.59
C ALA A 203 6.47 1.40 22.31
N LEU A 204 6.87 2.56 21.77
CA LEU A 204 7.88 3.42 22.36
C LEU A 204 7.27 4.29 23.46
N GLN A 205 8.10 4.68 24.44
CA GLN A 205 7.74 5.80 25.33
C GLN A 205 7.83 7.12 24.58
N LEU A 206 7.08 8.13 25.04
CA LEU A 206 6.96 9.43 24.38
C LEU A 206 8.32 10.07 24.05
N GLU A 207 9.24 10.10 25.02
CA GLU A 207 10.56 10.71 24.83
C GLU A 207 11.46 9.92 23.86
N GLN A 208 11.30 8.60 23.78
CA GLN A 208 12.01 7.79 22.79
C GLN A 208 11.50 8.10 21.39
N TYR A 209 10.18 8.21 21.23
CA TYR A 209 9.55 8.59 19.95
C TYR A 209 9.98 9.99 19.51
N ARG A 210 9.92 10.97 20.44
CA ARG A 210 10.39 12.35 20.22
C ARG A 210 11.86 12.38 19.81
N SER A 211 12.70 11.60 20.46
CA SER A 211 14.12 11.47 20.12
C SER A 211 14.32 10.95 18.69
N LEU A 212 13.59 9.91 18.27
CA LEU A 212 13.71 9.38 16.91
C LEU A 212 13.27 10.41 15.85
N LEU A 213 12.17 11.13 16.10
CA LEU A 213 11.71 12.21 15.22
C LEU A 213 12.75 13.33 15.10
N ASN A 214 13.32 13.77 16.23
CA ASN A 214 14.38 14.78 16.26
C ASN A 214 15.61 14.32 15.44
N HIS A 215 16.05 13.07 15.61
CA HIS A 215 17.18 12.51 14.87
C HIS A 215 16.91 12.37 13.37
N ALA A 216 15.64 12.22 12.96
CA ALA A 216 15.25 12.21 11.56
C ALA A 216 15.18 13.62 10.94
N GLY A 217 15.16 14.68 11.75
CA GLY A 217 15.07 16.08 11.32
C GLY A 217 13.77 16.78 11.72
N PHE A 218 12.81 16.07 12.30
CA PHE A 218 11.55 16.65 12.80
C PHE A 218 11.77 17.23 14.21
N THR A 219 12.26 18.47 14.26
CA THR A 219 12.70 19.12 15.52
C THR A 219 11.56 19.70 16.37
N ASP A 220 10.38 19.88 15.79
CA ASP A 220 9.19 20.39 16.48
C ASP A 220 8.00 19.47 16.20
N ALA A 221 7.84 18.47 17.05
CA ALA A 221 6.77 17.48 16.98
C ALA A 221 5.78 17.65 18.15
N LEU A 222 4.50 17.72 17.79
CA LEU A 222 3.37 17.77 18.72
C LEU A 222 2.83 16.37 18.95
N PHE A 223 2.56 16.04 20.22
CA PHE A 223 1.99 14.77 20.66
C PHE A 223 0.68 15.06 21.39
N VAL A 224 -0.40 14.41 20.96
CA VAL A 224 -1.73 14.57 21.55
C VAL A 224 -2.27 13.19 21.91
N ASP A 225 -2.49 12.94 23.20
CA ASP A 225 -3.21 11.76 23.66
C ASP A 225 -4.65 11.85 23.15
N THR A 226 -5.12 10.81 22.47
CA THR A 226 -6.46 10.81 21.85
C THR A 226 -7.56 10.49 22.84
N GLY A 227 -7.22 9.91 23.99
CA GLY A 227 -8.19 9.33 24.93
C GLY A 227 -8.92 8.10 24.38
N GLY A 228 -8.48 7.54 23.24
CA GLY A 228 -9.08 6.35 22.64
C GLY A 228 -8.93 5.12 23.53
N ASP A 229 -9.99 4.31 23.60
CA ASP A 229 -10.03 3.11 24.44
C ASP A 229 -9.39 1.92 23.72
N LEU A 230 -8.21 1.49 24.20
CA LEU A 230 -7.50 0.33 23.64
C LEU A 230 -8.16 -1.01 23.98
N GLU A 231 -9.10 -1.08 24.93
CA GLU A 231 -9.81 -2.32 25.24
C GLU A 231 -10.78 -2.74 24.14
N VAL A 232 -11.09 -1.86 23.18
CA VAL A 232 -11.88 -2.18 21.98
C VAL A 232 -11.28 -3.34 21.18
N TYR A 233 -9.96 -3.56 21.26
CA TYR A 233 -9.31 -4.69 20.60
C TYR A 233 -9.68 -6.05 21.21
N LYS A 234 -10.12 -6.08 22.47
CA LYS A 234 -10.47 -7.31 23.19
C LYS A 234 -11.93 -7.71 23.02
N PHE A 235 -12.82 -6.75 22.82
CA PHE A 235 -14.26 -6.97 22.77
C PHE A 235 -14.88 -6.09 21.68
N ALA A 236 -15.49 -6.71 20.66
CA ALA A 236 -16.42 -6.00 19.79
C ALA A 236 -17.84 -6.54 20.00
N GLU A 237 -18.54 -5.99 20.98
CA GLU A 237 -20.00 -5.81 20.86
C GLU A 237 -20.26 -4.32 20.56
N PRO A 238 -21.10 -4.00 19.56
CA PRO A 238 -21.36 -2.62 19.21
C PRO A 238 -22.12 -1.93 20.34
N THR A 239 -21.60 -0.81 20.83
CA THR A 239 -22.32 0.09 21.73
C THR A 239 -23.44 0.78 20.95
N SER A 240 -24.61 0.14 20.86
CA SER A 240 -25.80 0.79 20.31
C SER A 240 -26.61 1.45 21.43
N GLY A 241 -26.57 2.78 21.47
CA GLY A 241 -27.63 3.57 22.08
C GLY A 241 -28.90 3.45 21.22
N GLY A 242 -29.77 2.51 21.57
CA GLY A 242 -31.05 2.29 20.91
C GLY A 242 -31.93 1.32 21.71
N ALA A 243 -33.19 1.69 21.91
CA ALA A 243 -34.17 1.05 22.80
C ALA A 243 -34.30 -0.49 22.64
N PRO A 244 -34.74 -1.22 23.69
CA PRO A 244 -34.73 -2.68 23.68
C PRO A 244 -35.88 -3.23 22.82
N SER A 245 -35.57 -4.22 21.98
CA SER A 245 -36.56 -5.09 21.33
C SER A 245 -36.25 -6.54 21.71
N PRO A 246 -37.26 -7.39 21.96
CA PRO A 246 -37.02 -8.66 22.64
C PRO A 246 -36.64 -9.79 21.67
N SER A 247 -35.70 -10.61 22.15
CA SER A 247 -35.51 -12.03 21.84
C SER A 247 -35.16 -12.42 20.40
N THR A 248 -33.87 -12.66 20.16
CA THR A 248 -33.40 -14.00 19.74
C THR A 248 -31.94 -14.16 20.14
N LYS A 249 -31.64 -15.21 20.92
CA LYS A 249 -30.26 -15.61 21.27
C LYS A 249 -29.56 -16.12 20.01
N CYS A 250 -28.66 -15.31 19.45
CA CYS A 250 -27.55 -15.79 18.63
C CYS A 250 -26.29 -15.13 19.17
N CYS A 251 -25.62 -15.81 20.10
CA CYS A 251 -24.32 -15.38 20.61
C CYS A 251 -23.26 -15.68 19.54
N ALA A 252 -23.09 -14.79 18.57
CA ALA A 252 -21.87 -14.73 17.78
C ALA A 252 -20.94 -13.76 18.51
N ALA A 253 -20.10 -14.29 19.39
CA ALA A 253 -19.00 -13.50 19.94
C ALA A 253 -18.11 -13.09 18.75
N THR A 254 -18.02 -11.79 18.47
CA THR A 254 -17.15 -11.26 17.41
C THR A 254 -15.70 -11.41 17.87
N THR A 255 -15.00 -12.42 17.36
CA THR A 255 -13.59 -12.65 17.69
C THR A 255 -12.70 -11.66 16.94
N SER A 256 -11.76 -11.03 17.66
CA SER A 256 -10.72 -10.19 17.07
C SER A 256 -9.94 -10.96 15.98
N PRO A 257 -9.63 -10.35 14.82
CA PRO A 257 -8.77 -10.95 13.80
C PRO A 257 -7.31 -11.01 14.25
N LEU A 258 -6.92 -10.16 15.21
CA LEU A 258 -5.60 -10.19 15.83
C LEU A 258 -5.58 -11.19 17.00
N PRO A 259 -4.48 -11.92 17.20
CA PRO A 259 -4.37 -12.83 18.33
C PRO A 259 -4.56 -12.07 19.65
N GLN A 260 -5.42 -12.58 20.52
CA GLN A 260 -5.71 -11.89 21.77
C GLN A 260 -4.53 -12.02 22.75
N THR A 261 -4.18 -10.89 23.36
CA THR A 261 -3.13 -10.82 24.36
C THR A 261 -3.68 -11.18 25.74
N THR A 262 -2.84 -11.78 26.59
CA THR A 262 -3.18 -12.10 27.99
C THR A 262 -3.04 -10.90 28.94
N ILE A 263 -2.73 -9.74 28.39
CA ILE A 263 -2.53 -8.50 29.13
C ILE A 263 -3.85 -8.06 29.76
N GLY A 264 -3.77 -7.63 31.03
CA GLY A 264 -4.86 -6.92 31.71
C GLY A 264 -5.22 -5.61 31.00
N ASN A 265 -5.78 -4.63 31.69
CA ASN A 265 -6.24 -3.39 31.03
C ASN A 265 -5.09 -2.70 30.23
N LEU A 266 -5.21 -2.64 28.90
CA LEU A 266 -4.21 -2.09 27.98
C LEU A 266 -4.02 -0.58 28.22
N ASN A 267 -5.09 0.13 28.60
CA ASN A 267 -5.05 1.56 28.86
C ASN A 267 -4.19 1.93 30.07
N GLU A 268 -3.86 0.97 30.94
CA GLU A 268 -2.89 1.19 32.03
C GLU A 268 -1.45 1.30 31.54
N TRP A 269 -1.13 0.64 30.42
CA TRP A 269 0.24 0.49 29.92
C TRP A 269 0.53 1.39 28.73
N ALA A 270 -0.49 1.71 27.93
CA ALA A 270 -0.34 2.43 26.68
C ALA A 270 -1.52 3.38 26.42
N ALA A 271 -1.37 4.27 25.45
CA ALA A 271 -2.44 5.12 24.94
C ALA A 271 -2.25 5.35 23.44
N SER A 272 -3.34 5.60 22.73
CA SER A 272 -3.30 6.08 21.35
C SER A 272 -2.91 7.56 21.33
N TYR A 273 -1.98 7.92 20.46
CA TYR A 273 -1.52 9.28 20.25
C TYR A 273 -1.69 9.71 18.80
N GLN A 274 -2.00 10.98 18.61
CA GLN A 274 -1.81 11.69 17.37
C GLN A 274 -0.48 12.45 17.45
N ILE A 275 0.38 12.25 16.47
CA ILE A 275 1.71 12.83 16.39
C ILE A 275 1.78 13.67 15.12
N TYR A 276 2.12 14.93 15.26
CA TYR A 276 2.26 15.87 14.15
C TYR A 276 3.69 16.36 14.09
N ALA A 277 4.31 16.23 12.93
CA ALA A 277 5.65 16.71 12.66
C ALA A 277 5.68 17.41 11.29
N LYS A 278 6.55 18.40 11.15
CA LYS A 278 6.68 19.19 9.92
C LYS A 278 8.13 19.27 9.48
N LYS A 279 8.36 19.13 8.17
CA LYS A 279 9.63 19.48 7.55
C LYS A 279 9.66 20.99 7.32
N LEU A 280 10.64 21.68 7.89
CA LEU A 280 10.72 23.14 7.79
C LEU A 280 10.95 23.59 6.34
N SER A 281 10.33 24.69 5.93
CA SER A 281 10.41 25.21 4.56
C SER A 281 11.79 25.73 4.18
N SER A 282 12.61 26.11 5.17
CA SER A 282 13.98 26.58 4.99
C SER A 282 14.99 25.45 4.78
N ASP A 283 14.56 24.19 4.91
CA ASP A 283 15.46 23.06 4.76
C ASP A 283 15.58 22.65 3.29
N ASN A 284 16.70 23.04 2.67
CA ASN A 284 17.07 22.68 1.30
C ASN A 284 17.92 21.39 1.23
N GLY A 285 18.10 20.66 2.34
CA GLY A 285 19.09 19.59 2.44
C GLY A 285 18.53 18.16 2.39
N ALA A 286 18.81 17.46 1.29
CA ALA A 286 19.66 16.25 1.31
C ALA A 286 20.21 16.00 -0.10
N ALA A 287 21.54 15.89 -0.22
CA ALA A 287 22.19 15.43 -1.44
C ALA A 287 21.84 13.95 -1.66
N ASP A 288 21.31 13.64 -2.84
CA ASP A 288 20.70 12.35 -3.15
C ASP A 288 21.76 11.23 -3.25
N LYS A 289 21.66 10.25 -2.35
CA LYS A 289 22.32 8.93 -2.46
C LYS A 289 21.27 7.82 -2.29
N SER A 290 20.04 8.06 -2.71
CA SER A 290 18.97 7.09 -2.60
C SER A 290 18.94 6.15 -3.82
N PRO A 291 18.43 4.92 -3.68
CA PRO A 291 18.15 4.05 -4.83
C PRO A 291 17.20 4.76 -5.82
N PRO A 292 17.12 4.28 -7.08
CA PRO A 292 16.28 4.91 -8.09
C PRO A 292 14.85 5.02 -7.57
N ALA A 293 14.36 6.24 -7.42
CA ALA A 293 12.96 6.46 -7.09
C ALA A 293 12.08 5.84 -8.18
N LEU A 294 10.91 5.31 -7.81
CA LEU A 294 9.92 4.93 -8.80
C LEU A 294 9.36 6.22 -9.41
N ASP A 295 9.81 6.57 -10.61
CA ASP A 295 9.24 7.67 -11.38
C ASP A 295 7.78 7.36 -11.73
N ARG A 296 7.44 6.08 -11.91
CA ARG A 296 6.08 5.60 -12.21
C ARG A 296 5.71 4.47 -11.26
N TRP A 297 4.45 4.42 -10.85
CA TRP A 297 3.97 3.35 -9.97
C TRP A 297 4.15 1.93 -10.54
N TRP A 298 4.04 1.77 -11.87
CA TRP A 298 4.22 0.48 -12.51
C TRP A 298 5.69 0.02 -12.51
N ASP A 299 6.63 0.89 -12.13
CA ASP A 299 8.03 0.48 -11.94
C ASP A 299 8.20 -0.45 -10.71
N ALA A 300 7.19 -0.49 -9.81
CA ALA A 300 7.17 -1.39 -8.65
C ALA A 300 6.90 -2.86 -9.01
N TYR A 301 6.55 -3.16 -10.25
CA TYR A 301 6.17 -4.50 -10.68
C TYR A 301 7.35 -5.23 -11.28
N PRO A 302 7.41 -6.56 -11.14
CA PRO A 302 8.41 -7.37 -11.81
C PRO A 302 8.48 -7.03 -13.29
N LYS A 303 9.69 -6.68 -13.73
CA LYS A 303 10.01 -6.29 -15.10
C LYS A 303 10.30 -7.55 -15.92
N ASP A 304 9.28 -8.38 -16.09
CA ASP A 304 9.35 -9.51 -17.03
C ASP A 304 9.30 -8.94 -18.46
N HIS A 305 10.48 -8.67 -19.01
CA HIS A 305 10.66 -8.19 -20.37
C HIS A 305 11.04 -9.32 -21.31
N LEU A 306 10.60 -9.20 -22.55
CA LEU A 306 11.14 -9.99 -23.66
C LEU A 306 11.70 -9.03 -24.70
N THR A 307 12.89 -9.34 -25.19
CA THR A 307 13.51 -8.69 -26.34
C THR A 307 12.74 -9.01 -27.62
N SER A 308 12.92 -8.18 -28.66
CA SER A 308 12.39 -8.48 -30.00
C SER A 308 12.83 -9.86 -30.52
N GLY A 309 14.06 -10.29 -30.21
CA GLY A 309 14.59 -11.59 -30.62
C GLY A 309 13.89 -12.78 -29.96
N GLU A 310 13.57 -12.67 -28.67
CA GLU A 310 12.82 -13.70 -27.94
C GLU A 310 11.39 -13.80 -28.46
N VAL A 311 10.70 -12.66 -28.65
CA VAL A 311 9.34 -12.65 -29.21
C VAL A 311 9.33 -13.17 -30.65
N ALA A 312 10.32 -12.84 -31.48
CA ALA A 312 10.46 -13.39 -32.82
C ALA A 312 10.68 -14.91 -32.81
N SER A 313 11.36 -15.43 -31.79
CA SER A 313 11.55 -16.88 -31.62
C SER A 313 10.26 -17.58 -31.22
N LEU A 314 9.46 -16.99 -30.33
CA LEU A 314 8.11 -17.46 -30.01
C LEU A 314 7.20 -17.48 -31.24
N LEU A 315 7.28 -16.47 -32.11
CA LEU A 315 6.51 -16.39 -33.35
C LEU A 315 6.88 -17.46 -34.39
N ARG A 316 8.12 -17.96 -34.34
CA ARG A 316 8.60 -19.05 -35.21
C ARG A 316 8.26 -20.43 -34.67
N ASP A 317 7.88 -20.53 -33.40
CA ASP A 317 7.46 -21.79 -32.80
C ASP A 317 6.14 -22.25 -33.44
N PRO A 318 6.07 -23.47 -34.02
CA PRO A 318 4.83 -24.02 -34.55
C PRO A 318 3.75 -24.23 -33.47
N ASN A 319 4.10 -24.27 -32.18
CA ASN A 319 3.18 -24.51 -31.08
C ASN A 319 2.77 -23.19 -30.38
N ARG A 320 1.75 -22.54 -30.94
CA ARG A 320 1.38 -21.15 -30.61
C ARG A 320 0.49 -20.96 -29.36
N SER A 321 0.16 -22.01 -28.61
CA SER A 321 -0.87 -21.96 -27.56
C SER A 321 -0.47 -21.25 -26.27
N ASP A 322 0.83 -21.05 -26.06
CA ASP A 322 1.36 -20.70 -24.73
C ASP A 322 1.56 -19.19 -24.53
N TYR A 323 1.39 -18.37 -25.57
CA TYR A 323 1.55 -16.92 -25.47
C TYR A 323 0.52 -16.12 -26.26
N ALA A 324 0.34 -14.86 -25.86
CA ALA A 324 -0.42 -13.85 -26.60
C ALA A 324 0.40 -12.56 -26.69
N ILE A 325 0.28 -11.83 -27.81
CA ILE A 325 0.94 -10.53 -28.01
C ILE A 325 -0.14 -9.46 -28.10
N ILE A 326 -0.03 -8.43 -27.25
CA ILE A 326 -1.09 -7.45 -27.02
C ILE A 326 -0.59 -6.05 -27.39
N ASP A 327 -1.17 -5.49 -28.44
CA ASP A 327 -0.91 -4.12 -28.90
C ASP A 327 -1.79 -3.14 -28.12
N VAL A 328 -1.20 -2.40 -27.19
CA VAL A 328 -1.93 -1.41 -26.38
C VAL A 328 -1.83 0.02 -26.91
N ARG A 329 -1.35 0.20 -28.14
CA ARG A 329 -1.40 1.50 -28.82
C ARG A 329 -2.86 1.93 -29.07
N GLU A 330 -3.06 3.23 -29.06
CA GLU A 330 -4.36 3.87 -29.21
C GLU A 330 -4.55 4.21 -30.69
N ASN A 331 -4.49 5.49 -31.03
CA ASN A 331 -4.60 5.97 -32.42
C ASN A 331 -3.24 6.04 -33.14
N ASP A 332 -2.16 5.58 -32.49
CA ASP A 332 -0.77 5.71 -32.93
C ASP A 332 -0.17 4.42 -33.55
N ARG A 333 -1.00 3.61 -34.24
CA ARG A 333 -0.57 2.35 -34.90
C ARG A 333 0.11 2.55 -36.25
N VAL A 334 0.70 3.72 -36.47
CA VAL A 334 1.36 4.07 -37.73
C VAL A 334 2.55 3.12 -37.94
N GLY A 335 2.67 2.58 -39.15
CA GLY A 335 3.77 1.73 -39.55
C GLY A 335 3.57 0.22 -39.40
N GLY A 336 2.45 -0.23 -38.82
CA GLY A 336 2.11 -1.66 -38.72
C GLY A 336 2.06 -2.16 -37.27
N HIS A 337 2.08 -3.48 -37.09
CA HIS A 337 1.98 -4.15 -35.80
C HIS A 337 2.83 -5.42 -35.79
N VAL A 338 3.11 -5.95 -34.59
CA VAL A 338 3.75 -7.26 -34.43
C VAL A 338 2.84 -8.34 -34.99
N LEU A 339 3.36 -9.24 -35.82
CA LEU A 339 2.54 -10.22 -36.52
C LEU A 339 1.72 -11.08 -35.53
N GLY A 340 0.40 -11.11 -35.75
CA GLY A 340 -0.53 -11.88 -34.93
C GLY A 340 -0.76 -11.32 -33.53
N SER A 341 -0.40 -10.05 -33.27
CA SER A 341 -0.83 -9.35 -32.06
C SER A 341 -2.30 -8.93 -32.12
N VAL A 342 -2.98 -8.94 -30.98
CA VAL A 342 -4.36 -8.46 -30.81
C VAL A 342 -4.36 -7.07 -30.19
N GLN A 343 -5.23 -6.16 -30.65
CA GLN A 343 -5.28 -4.80 -30.13
C GLN A 343 -6.19 -4.68 -28.91
N TRP A 344 -5.65 -4.08 -27.84
CA TRP A 344 -6.37 -3.72 -26.61
C TRP A 344 -5.93 -2.33 -26.12
N ARG A 345 -6.68 -1.28 -26.47
CA ARG A 345 -6.24 0.11 -26.26
C ARG A 345 -6.00 0.44 -24.77
N ALA A 346 -4.89 1.11 -24.49
CA ALA A 346 -4.47 1.44 -23.13
C ALA A 346 -5.36 2.45 -22.38
N ASP A 347 -6.16 3.25 -23.08
CA ASP A 347 -7.08 4.23 -22.50
C ASP A 347 -8.29 3.57 -21.84
N SER A 348 -8.77 2.46 -22.41
CA SER A 348 -9.88 1.66 -21.87
C SER A 348 -9.44 0.38 -21.17
N PHE A 349 -8.17 -0.03 -21.27
CA PHE A 349 -7.70 -1.35 -20.85
C PHE A 349 -8.04 -1.71 -19.40
N ALA A 350 -7.83 -0.77 -18.47
CA ALA A 350 -8.12 -1.01 -17.05
C ALA A 350 -9.60 -1.35 -16.81
N GLY A 351 -10.52 -0.76 -17.58
CA GLY A 351 -11.95 -1.07 -17.49
C GLY A 351 -12.34 -2.39 -18.15
N SER A 352 -11.45 -3.01 -18.91
CA SER A 352 -11.70 -4.25 -19.65
C SER A 352 -10.99 -5.47 -19.07
N LEU A 353 -10.39 -5.35 -17.88
CA LEU A 353 -9.57 -6.42 -17.27
C LEU A 353 -10.34 -7.73 -17.04
N ASP A 354 -11.61 -7.68 -16.64
CA ASP A 354 -12.43 -8.90 -16.47
C ASP A 354 -12.55 -9.68 -17.79
N ARG A 355 -13.00 -9.00 -18.85
CA ARG A 355 -13.12 -9.58 -20.19
C ARG A 355 -11.75 -10.06 -20.72
N PHE A 356 -10.72 -9.27 -20.49
CA PHE A 356 -9.36 -9.60 -20.90
C PHE A 356 -8.87 -10.89 -20.21
N TYR A 357 -9.15 -11.05 -18.92
CA TYR A 357 -8.82 -12.24 -18.16
C TYR A 357 -9.61 -13.47 -18.63
N ASP A 358 -10.89 -13.33 -18.97
CA ASP A 358 -11.68 -14.45 -19.51
C ASP A 358 -11.07 -14.98 -20.82
N GLU A 359 -10.45 -14.10 -21.62
CA GLU A 359 -9.83 -14.45 -22.90
C GLU A 359 -8.40 -14.99 -22.75
N TYR A 360 -7.57 -14.36 -21.89
CA TYR A 360 -6.13 -14.65 -21.80
C TYR A 360 -5.66 -15.23 -20.46
N GLY A 361 -6.54 -15.43 -19.49
CA GLY A 361 -6.19 -15.90 -18.14
C GLY A 361 -5.57 -17.29 -18.09
N LYS A 362 -5.77 -18.11 -19.14
CA LYS A 362 -5.13 -19.44 -19.30
C LYS A 362 -3.88 -19.40 -20.18
N THR A 363 -3.57 -18.25 -20.78
CA THR A 363 -2.37 -18.08 -21.60
C THR A 363 -1.17 -17.92 -20.68
N LYS A 364 -0.17 -18.79 -20.81
CA LYS A 364 0.99 -18.78 -19.91
C LYS A 364 1.72 -17.45 -19.92
N GLN A 365 1.87 -16.84 -21.09
CA GLN A 365 2.58 -15.57 -21.23
C GLN A 365 1.80 -14.55 -22.06
N VAL A 366 1.46 -13.41 -21.47
CA VAL A 366 0.75 -12.32 -22.16
C VAL A 366 1.68 -11.12 -22.31
N ILE A 367 2.12 -10.86 -23.53
CA ILE A 367 3.20 -9.91 -23.85
C ILE A 367 2.59 -8.60 -24.34
N PHE A 368 2.68 -7.55 -23.54
CA PHE A 368 2.16 -6.23 -23.86
C PHE A 368 3.20 -5.37 -24.56
N TYR A 369 2.76 -4.55 -25.52
CA TYR A 369 3.61 -3.53 -26.12
C TYR A 369 2.84 -2.27 -26.48
N CYS A 370 3.53 -1.14 -26.47
CA CYS A 370 3.06 0.07 -27.13
C CYS A 370 4.14 0.59 -28.09
N GLY A 371 4.15 1.89 -28.45
CA GLY A 371 5.21 2.47 -29.29
C GLY A 371 6.61 2.15 -28.76
N SER A 372 6.94 2.62 -27.54
CA SER A 372 8.24 2.41 -26.89
C SER A 372 8.23 1.42 -25.72
N SER A 373 7.04 0.96 -25.32
CA SER A 373 6.78 0.20 -24.09
C SER A 373 7.22 0.84 -22.76
N LYS A 374 7.82 2.04 -22.75
CA LYS A 374 8.23 2.72 -21.50
C LYS A 374 7.03 3.17 -20.65
N GLY A 375 5.87 3.43 -21.26
CA GLY A 375 4.67 3.94 -20.58
C GLY A 375 3.51 2.94 -20.63
N ARG A 376 2.64 3.09 -21.65
CA ARG A 376 1.40 2.29 -21.78
C ARG A 376 1.62 0.77 -21.76
N GLY A 377 2.67 0.26 -22.40
CA GLY A 377 3.01 -1.17 -22.42
C GLY A 377 3.25 -1.71 -21.01
N SER A 378 4.25 -1.18 -20.31
CA SER A 378 4.53 -1.53 -18.90
C SER A 378 3.32 -1.32 -17.99
N ARG A 379 2.58 -0.22 -18.17
CA ARG A 379 1.38 0.06 -17.38
C ARG A 379 0.30 -1.01 -17.55
N CYS A 380 -0.02 -1.42 -18.78
CA CYS A 380 -1.05 -2.42 -19.03
C CYS A 380 -0.60 -3.82 -18.58
N ALA A 381 0.68 -4.16 -18.75
CA ALA A 381 1.23 -5.39 -18.20
C ALA A 381 1.11 -5.42 -16.67
N ALA A 382 1.47 -4.33 -15.98
CA ALA A 382 1.34 -4.21 -14.53
C ALA A 382 -0.13 -4.36 -14.08
N TRP A 383 -1.07 -3.68 -14.75
CA TRP A 383 -2.51 -3.83 -14.47
C TRP A 383 -3.00 -5.28 -14.66
N TYR A 384 -2.52 -5.98 -15.68
CA TYR A 384 -2.90 -7.37 -15.89
C TYR A 384 -2.24 -8.30 -14.86
N GLN A 385 -0.96 -8.11 -14.54
CA GLN A 385 -0.28 -8.89 -13.50
C GLN A 385 -0.96 -8.72 -12.14
N ASP A 386 -1.37 -7.50 -11.80
CA ASP A 386 -2.21 -7.23 -10.63
C ASP A 386 -3.49 -8.04 -10.63
N TYR A 387 -4.17 -8.03 -11.77
CA TYR A 387 -5.43 -8.71 -11.91
C TYR A 387 -5.27 -10.23 -11.75
N LEU A 388 -4.22 -10.81 -12.35
CA LEU A 388 -3.81 -12.22 -12.17
C LEU A 388 -3.57 -12.56 -10.70
N ASN A 389 -2.72 -11.77 -10.03
CA ASN A 389 -2.41 -11.94 -8.60
C ASN A 389 -3.68 -11.86 -7.75
N GLY A 390 -4.55 -10.90 -8.05
CA GLY A 390 -5.84 -10.74 -7.39
C GLY A 390 -6.78 -11.94 -7.58
N LYS A 391 -6.65 -12.70 -8.65
CA LYS A 391 -7.39 -13.96 -8.89
C LYS A 391 -6.67 -15.19 -8.33
N GLY A 392 -5.48 -15.03 -7.74
CA GLY A 392 -4.63 -16.15 -7.32
C GLY A 392 -4.11 -16.99 -8.49
N ASN A 393 -4.11 -16.43 -9.70
CA ASN A 393 -3.68 -17.13 -10.90
C ASN A 393 -2.16 -17.04 -11.04
N THR A 394 -1.50 -18.19 -10.91
CA THR A 394 -0.04 -18.35 -11.05
C THR A 394 0.36 -19.04 -12.36
N GLU A 395 -0.62 -19.47 -13.17
CA GLU A 395 -0.39 -20.17 -14.44
C GLU A 395 -0.15 -19.20 -15.60
N SER A 396 -0.62 -17.95 -15.48
CA SER A 396 -0.42 -16.87 -16.43
C SER A 396 0.49 -15.79 -15.86
N LYS A 397 1.23 -15.11 -16.73
CA LYS A 397 2.02 -13.92 -16.37
C LYS A 397 1.97 -12.85 -17.44
N ALA A 398 2.02 -11.59 -17.00
CA ALA A 398 2.16 -10.44 -17.87
C ALA A 398 3.65 -10.19 -18.16
N CYS A 399 3.97 -9.92 -19.41
CA CYS A 399 5.31 -9.53 -19.84
C CYS A 399 5.24 -8.28 -20.72
N VAL A 400 6.38 -7.63 -20.95
CA VAL A 400 6.47 -6.43 -21.78
C VAL A 400 7.50 -6.64 -22.89
N LEU A 401 7.11 -6.36 -24.14
CA LEU A 401 8.06 -6.29 -25.25
C LEU A 401 8.97 -5.07 -25.07
N GLU A 402 10.26 -5.32 -24.87
CA GLU A 402 11.28 -4.30 -24.71
C GLU A 402 11.39 -3.41 -25.96
N GLY A 403 11.53 -2.10 -25.75
CA GLY A 403 11.55 -1.11 -26.84
C GLY A 403 10.23 -0.94 -27.60
N GLY A 404 9.21 -1.75 -27.30
CA GLY A 404 7.90 -1.72 -27.94
C GLY A 404 7.94 -1.95 -29.44
N TYR A 405 6.97 -1.39 -30.16
CA TYR A 405 6.90 -1.50 -31.61
C TYR A 405 8.12 -0.85 -32.30
N HIS A 406 8.69 0.21 -31.72
CA HIS A 406 9.89 0.85 -32.27
C HIS A 406 11.09 -0.11 -32.22
N GLY A 407 11.31 -0.79 -31.10
CA GLY A 407 12.37 -1.81 -30.98
C GLY A 407 12.08 -3.08 -31.78
N TRP A 408 10.81 -3.40 -32.02
CA TRP A 408 10.42 -4.48 -32.92
C TRP A 408 10.77 -4.18 -34.38
N ARG A 409 10.46 -2.96 -34.83
CA ARG A 409 10.65 -2.56 -36.24
C ARG A 409 12.09 -2.18 -36.56
N TYR A 410 12.80 -1.62 -35.59
CA TYR A 410 14.16 -1.12 -35.75
C TYR A 410 15.06 -1.66 -34.62
N PRO A 411 15.34 -2.97 -34.60
CA PRO A 411 16.14 -3.59 -33.54
C PRO A 411 17.53 -2.95 -33.41
N ASP A 412 18.15 -2.58 -34.55
CA ASP A 412 19.50 -1.98 -34.58
C ASP A 412 19.58 -0.55 -34.01
N LEU A 413 18.44 0.14 -33.82
CA LEU A 413 18.40 1.49 -33.22
C LEU A 413 18.29 1.48 -31.69
N VAL A 414 18.00 0.32 -31.08
CA VAL A 414 17.86 0.18 -29.62
C VAL A 414 19.19 -0.21 -28.98
N ASP A 415 20.00 -1.03 -29.65
CA ASP A 415 21.33 -1.44 -29.19
C ASP A 415 22.43 -0.39 -29.41
N GLY A 416 22.15 0.69 -30.15
CA GLY A 416 23.13 1.71 -30.56
C GLY A 416 23.32 2.90 -29.60
N ALA A 417 22.67 2.94 -28.44
CA ALA A 417 22.75 4.09 -27.52
C ALA A 417 23.97 4.08 -26.57
N SER A 418 24.93 3.17 -26.77
CA SER A 418 26.18 3.08 -26.00
C SER A 418 27.45 3.42 -26.80
N SER A 419 27.32 3.92 -28.02
CA SER A 419 28.47 4.49 -28.75
C SER A 419 28.02 5.56 -29.75
N LEU A 420 27.84 6.78 -29.25
CA LEU A 420 28.16 8.04 -29.95
C LEU A 420 28.33 9.17 -28.94
#